data_AF-A0A6N9B7H7-F1
#
_entry.id   AF-A0A6N9B7H7-F1
#
_cell.length_a   1.000
_cell.length_b   1.000
_cell.length_c   1.000
_cell.angle_alpha   90.00
_cell.angle_beta   90.00
_cell.angle_gamma   90.00
#
_symmetry.space_group_name_H-M   'P 1'
#
loop_
_entity.id
_entity.type
_entity.pdbx_description
1 polymer ?
#
loop_
_entity_poly.entity_id
_entity_poly.type
_entity_poly.pdbx_seq_one_letter_code
_entity_poly.pdbx_strand_id
1 'polypeptide(L)'
;MVTVLSELRGTKVKLNIPKRGERALLIENAVRNARESLNRKLSEVASQILLFERLAEKVGLDEIPEIIEVYDNSHIQGSYQYGTMICVGKEGFLKSSYRKYKIRNEQLTPGDDYGMMREVFTRRFRRLLEEDPEKNSMLWPDLIIVDGGQGQLTAAKEILENFGLDEISVISVSKGPNRDQHIETIHLADKSRFKLEKNDSLLFFIQRIRDEAHRFEIGTHRSARRKNLRRSSLDAIPGIGAGRKHALLHHFGSVKEVKKAGIDDLKAVQGISESMARTIHSYYHDTQ
;
A
#
# COMPACT_ATOMS: atom_id res chain seq x y z
N MET A 1 -17.25 39.33 5.29
CA MET A 1 -16.02 38.54 5.01
C MET A 1 -14.75 39.19 5.57
N VAL A 2 -14.35 40.39 5.13
CA VAL A 2 -13.11 41.04 5.63
C VAL A 2 -13.17 41.33 7.15
N THR A 3 -14.32 41.75 7.67
CA THR A 3 -14.55 41.96 9.11
C THR A 3 -14.32 40.67 9.90
N VAL A 4 -15.00 39.58 9.48
CA VAL A 4 -14.86 38.25 10.08
C VAL A 4 -13.41 37.74 10.04
N LEU A 5 -12.72 37.90 8.90
CA LEU A 5 -11.31 37.52 8.77
C LEU A 5 -10.38 38.36 9.66
N SER A 6 -10.73 39.63 9.88
CA SER A 6 -9.94 40.54 10.75
C SER A 6 -10.13 40.19 12.22
N GLU A 7 -11.35 39.83 12.64
CA GLU A 7 -11.66 39.36 13.99
C GLU A 7 -10.94 38.04 14.30
N LEU A 8 -11.03 37.05 13.41
CA LEU A 8 -10.32 35.77 13.58
C LEU A 8 -8.80 35.92 13.67
N ARG A 9 -8.23 36.89 12.96
CA ARG A 9 -6.79 37.16 12.96
C ARG A 9 -6.34 38.10 14.08
N GLY A 10 -7.27 38.78 14.77
CA GLY A 10 -6.97 39.83 15.77
C GLY A 10 -6.29 41.08 15.21
N THR A 11 -6.20 41.24 13.88
CA THR A 11 -5.56 42.38 13.21
C THR A 11 -6.30 42.77 11.94
N LYS A 12 -6.21 44.03 11.52
CA LYS A 12 -6.88 44.53 10.30
C LYS A 12 -6.40 43.77 9.07
N VAL A 13 -7.30 43.04 8.41
CA VAL A 13 -7.03 42.38 7.13
C VAL A 13 -7.48 43.30 5.99
N LYS A 14 -6.62 43.46 4.98
CA LYS A 14 -6.99 44.09 3.70
C LYS A 14 -7.05 43.02 2.64
N LEU A 15 -8.20 42.87 1.99
CA LEU A 15 -8.39 41.93 0.89
C LEU A 15 -8.31 42.72 -0.42
N ASN A 16 -7.28 42.44 -1.22
CA ASN A 16 -7.08 43.10 -2.49
C ASN A 16 -7.68 42.25 -3.60
N ILE A 17 -8.57 42.82 -4.41
CA ILE A 17 -9.18 42.17 -5.56
C ILE A 17 -8.71 42.93 -6.81
N PRO A 18 -7.60 42.51 -7.42
CA PRO A 18 -7.07 43.12 -8.63
C PRO A 18 -8.14 43.11 -9.73
N LYS A 19 -8.43 44.28 -10.31
CA LYS A 19 -9.37 44.39 -11.44
C LYS A 19 -8.67 44.48 -12.80
N ARG A 20 -7.41 44.90 -12.85
CA ARG A 20 -6.58 45.07 -14.06
C ARG A 20 -5.10 44.84 -13.75
N GLY A 21 -4.28 44.71 -14.79
CA GLY A 21 -2.82 44.52 -14.69
C GLY A 21 -2.42 43.08 -14.36
N GLU A 22 -1.13 42.86 -14.12
CA GLU A 22 -0.54 41.52 -13.95
C GLU A 22 -1.20 40.68 -12.85
N ARG A 23 -1.54 41.29 -11.71
CA ARG A 23 -2.20 40.58 -10.61
C ARG A 23 -3.61 40.10 -10.96
N ALA A 24 -4.33 40.83 -11.82
CA ALA A 24 -5.64 40.39 -12.31
C ALA A 24 -5.47 39.22 -13.30
N LEU A 25 -4.48 39.30 -14.18
CA LEU A 25 -4.14 38.22 -15.13
C LEU A 25 -3.74 36.92 -14.41
N LEU A 26 -3.00 36.99 -13.29
CA LEU A 26 -2.66 35.81 -12.48
C LEU A 26 -3.91 35.13 -11.90
N ILE A 27 -4.87 35.90 -11.40
CA ILE A 27 -6.13 35.37 -10.88
C ILE A 27 -6.94 34.75 -12.02
N GLU A 28 -7.04 35.42 -13.17
CA GLU A 28 -7.73 34.90 -14.34
C GLU A 28 -7.12 33.56 -14.81
N ASN A 29 -5.79 33.48 -14.89
CA ASN A 29 -5.08 32.25 -15.24
C ASN A 29 -5.34 31.15 -14.20
N ALA A 30 -5.34 31.47 -12.91
CA ALA A 30 -5.65 30.50 -11.86
C ALA A 30 -7.09 29.96 -11.98
N VAL A 31 -8.07 30.83 -12.26
CA VAL A 31 -9.47 30.45 -12.49
C VAL A 31 -9.60 29.59 -13.75
N ARG A 32 -8.90 29.95 -14.84
CA ARG A 32 -8.89 29.15 -16.07
C ARG A 32 -8.32 27.75 -15.82
N ASN A 33 -7.16 27.65 -15.17
CA ASN A 33 -6.55 26.38 -14.81
C ASN A 33 -7.46 25.54 -13.90
N ALA A 34 -8.15 26.17 -12.96
CA ALA A 34 -9.11 25.48 -12.09
C ALA A 34 -10.29 24.91 -12.89
N ARG A 35 -10.83 25.67 -13.86
CA ARG A 35 -11.90 25.19 -14.75
C ARG A 35 -11.45 24.04 -15.64
N GLU A 36 -10.28 24.15 -16.25
CA GLU A 36 -9.70 23.08 -17.08
C GLU A 36 -9.46 21.81 -16.25
N SER A 37 -8.90 21.96 -15.05
CA SER A 37 -8.69 20.84 -14.13
C SER A 37 -10.01 20.20 -13.69
N LEU A 38 -11.06 21.00 -13.45
CA LEU A 38 -12.38 20.48 -13.09
C LEU A 38 -13.02 19.73 -14.26
N ASN A 39 -13.01 20.29 -15.47
CA ASN A 39 -13.56 19.63 -16.65
C ASN A 39 -12.86 18.29 -16.90
N ARG A 40 -11.53 18.27 -16.82
CA ARG A 40 -10.76 17.03 -16.92
C ARG A 40 -11.18 16.02 -15.84
N LYS A 41 -11.31 16.45 -14.58
CA LYS A 41 -11.74 15.58 -13.49
C LYS A 41 -13.13 15.01 -13.75
N LEU A 42 -14.09 15.82 -14.18
CA LEU A 42 -15.44 15.37 -14.51
C LEU A 42 -15.44 14.33 -15.64
N SER A 43 -14.64 14.54 -16.69
CA SER A 43 -14.49 13.56 -17.78
C SER A 43 -13.85 12.25 -17.31
N GLU A 44 -12.85 12.32 -16.43
CA GLU A 44 -12.23 11.13 -15.82
C GLU A 44 -13.22 10.34 -14.97
N VAL A 45 -14.02 11.02 -14.14
CA VAL A 45 -15.08 10.40 -13.31
C VAL A 45 -16.14 9.75 -14.19
N ALA A 46 -16.65 10.45 -15.21
CA ALA A 46 -17.66 9.90 -16.13
C ALA A 46 -17.15 8.63 -16.83
N SER A 47 -15.90 8.65 -17.29
CA SER A 47 -15.26 7.48 -17.92
C SER A 47 -15.09 6.32 -16.93
N GLN A 48 -14.81 6.61 -15.67
CA GLN A 48 -14.67 5.60 -14.63
C GLN A 48 -16.01 4.97 -14.24
N ILE A 49 -17.09 5.75 -14.17
CA ILE A 49 -18.45 5.22 -13.95
C ILE A 49 -18.82 4.21 -15.03
N LEU A 50 -18.56 4.53 -16.31
CA LEU A 50 -18.81 3.59 -17.41
C LEU A 50 -18.00 2.30 -17.29
N LEU A 51 -16.76 2.37 -16.78
CA LEU A 51 -15.95 1.17 -16.52
C LEU A 51 -16.52 0.31 -15.39
N PHE A 52 -17.09 0.93 -14.37
CA PHE A 52 -17.76 0.24 -13.26
C PHE A 52 -19.05 -0.43 -13.74
N GLU A 53 -19.85 0.24 -14.57
CA GLU A 53 -21.04 -0.34 -15.22
C GLU A 53 -20.67 -1.57 -16.06
N ARG A 54 -19.66 -1.44 -16.92
CA ARG A 54 -19.19 -2.55 -17.75
C ARG A 54 -18.61 -3.70 -16.93
N LEU A 55 -17.94 -3.39 -15.82
CA LEU A 55 -17.43 -4.43 -14.91
C LEU A 55 -18.59 -5.18 -14.25
N ALA A 56 -19.59 -4.46 -13.73
CA ALA A 56 -20.78 -5.03 -13.11
C ALA A 56 -21.51 -5.98 -14.08
N GLU A 57 -21.76 -5.53 -15.31
CA GLU A 57 -22.37 -6.35 -16.36
C GLU A 57 -21.55 -7.62 -16.66
N LYS A 58 -20.22 -7.49 -16.81
CA LYS A 58 -19.35 -8.61 -17.18
C LYS A 58 -19.19 -9.66 -16.09
N VAL A 59 -19.25 -9.26 -14.82
CA VAL A 59 -19.10 -10.18 -13.69
C VAL A 59 -20.44 -10.58 -13.07
N GLY A 60 -21.55 -10.03 -13.57
CA GLY A 60 -22.91 -10.40 -13.18
C GLY A 60 -23.33 -9.82 -11.83
N LEU A 61 -22.97 -8.57 -11.53
CA LEU A 61 -23.46 -7.88 -10.34
C LEU A 61 -24.87 -7.34 -10.57
N ASP A 62 -25.72 -7.41 -9.55
CA ASP A 62 -27.07 -6.84 -9.59
C ASP A 62 -27.05 -5.30 -9.62
N GLU A 63 -26.06 -4.70 -8.96
CA GLU A 63 -25.86 -3.25 -8.90
C GLU A 63 -24.44 -2.85 -9.30
N ILE A 64 -24.29 -1.60 -9.73
CA ILE A 64 -22.98 -1.01 -10.03
C ILE A 64 -22.26 -0.78 -8.69
N PRO A 65 -21.07 -1.38 -8.47
CA PRO A 65 -20.38 -1.25 -7.18
C PRO A 65 -20.04 0.22 -6.91
N GLU A 66 -20.12 0.66 -5.66
CA GLU A 66 -19.61 1.97 -5.23
C GLU A 66 -18.12 1.87 -4.87
N ILE A 67 -17.75 0.78 -4.20
CA ILE A 67 -16.42 0.51 -3.68
C ILE A 67 -15.93 -0.86 -4.16
N ILE A 68 -14.76 -0.85 -4.81
CA ILE A 68 -14.02 -2.05 -5.15
C ILE A 68 -12.77 -2.12 -4.28
N GLU A 69 -12.59 -3.23 -3.56
CA GLU A 69 -11.35 -3.55 -2.86
C GLU A 69 -10.49 -4.51 -3.68
N VAL A 70 -9.20 -4.19 -3.84
CA VAL A 70 -8.24 -5.05 -4.55
C VAL A 70 -7.19 -5.53 -3.57
N TYR A 71 -7.01 -6.85 -3.52
CA TYR A 71 -6.06 -7.53 -2.65
C TYR A 71 -4.92 -8.14 -3.44
N ASP A 72 -3.69 -7.78 -3.07
CA ASP A 72 -2.45 -8.35 -3.60
C ASP A 72 -1.68 -9.01 -2.44
N ASN A 73 -1.42 -10.31 -2.59
CA ASN A 73 -0.68 -11.16 -1.65
C ASN A 73 0.64 -11.67 -2.25
N SER A 74 1.21 -10.99 -3.24
CA SER A 74 2.34 -11.51 -4.01
C SER A 74 3.58 -11.80 -3.16
N HIS A 75 4.15 -13.00 -3.31
CA HIS A 75 5.37 -13.39 -2.60
C HIS A 75 6.59 -12.66 -3.15
N ILE A 76 6.97 -11.56 -2.52
CA ILE A 76 8.33 -11.06 -2.65
C ILE A 76 9.23 -11.90 -1.75
N GLN A 77 10.10 -12.74 -2.34
CA GLN A 77 11.18 -13.44 -1.64
C GLN A 77 11.93 -12.46 -0.72
N GLY A 78 11.82 -12.67 0.60
CA GLY A 78 12.43 -11.81 1.60
C GLY A 78 11.82 -11.94 3.01
N SER A 79 12.42 -11.23 3.96
CA SER A 79 12.20 -11.38 5.41
C SER A 79 10.85 -10.88 5.96
N TYR A 80 9.96 -10.33 5.13
CA TYR A 80 8.66 -9.83 5.57
C TYR A 80 7.61 -10.05 4.47
N GLN A 81 6.61 -10.86 4.77
CA GLN A 81 5.41 -11.00 3.95
C GLN A 81 4.42 -9.89 4.32
N TYR A 82 3.91 -9.16 3.33
CA TYR A 82 2.84 -8.17 3.50
C TYR A 82 1.69 -8.52 2.58
N GLY A 83 0.47 -8.57 3.11
CA GLY A 83 -0.72 -8.46 2.27
C GLY A 83 -1.08 -6.98 2.10
N THR A 84 -1.54 -6.60 0.91
CA THR A 84 -2.00 -5.22 0.66
C THR A 84 -3.42 -5.17 0.15
N MET A 85 -4.07 -4.07 0.51
CA MET A 85 -5.44 -3.76 0.11
C MET A 85 -5.48 -2.31 -0.34
N ILE A 86 -5.99 -2.10 -1.55
CA ILE A 86 -6.33 -0.77 -2.06
C ILE A 86 -7.85 -0.67 -2.25
N CYS A 87 -8.35 0.55 -2.29
CA CYS A 87 -9.77 0.82 -2.53
C CYS A 87 -9.91 1.76 -3.72
N VAL A 88 -10.86 1.49 -4.60
CA VAL A 88 -11.21 2.36 -5.73
C VAL A 88 -12.73 2.54 -5.73
N GLY A 89 -13.17 3.80 -5.82
CA GLY A 89 -14.58 4.13 -6.01
C GLY A 89 -14.82 4.80 -7.36
N LYS A 90 -16.04 5.23 -7.64
CA LYS A 90 -16.42 5.87 -8.91
C LYS A 90 -15.59 7.11 -9.25
N GLU A 91 -15.10 7.83 -8.24
CA GLU A 91 -14.26 9.02 -8.43
C GLU A 91 -12.75 8.74 -8.56
N GLY A 92 -12.31 7.50 -8.38
CA GLY A 92 -10.89 7.12 -8.41
C GLY A 92 -10.42 6.40 -7.15
N PHE A 93 -9.10 6.38 -6.97
CA PHE A 93 -8.45 5.69 -5.85
C PHE A 93 -8.70 6.36 -4.49
N LEU A 94 -9.19 5.59 -3.53
CA LEU A 94 -9.45 6.02 -2.16
C LEU A 94 -8.23 5.74 -1.28
N LYS A 95 -7.17 6.52 -1.47
CA LYS A 95 -5.85 6.30 -0.84
C LYS A 95 -5.87 6.29 0.69
N SER A 96 -6.79 7.02 1.30
CA SER A 96 -7.00 7.02 2.76
C SER A 96 -7.49 5.66 3.29
N SER A 97 -8.16 4.88 2.45
CA SER A 97 -8.70 3.56 2.78
C SER A 97 -7.71 2.42 2.53
N TYR A 98 -6.55 2.70 1.93
CA TYR A 98 -5.55 1.68 1.67
C TYR A 98 -5.01 1.08 2.98
N ARG A 99 -4.76 -0.23 3.01
CA ARG A 99 -4.25 -0.95 4.19
C ARG A 99 -3.11 -1.90 3.84
N LYS A 100 -2.19 -2.05 4.78
CA LYS A 100 -1.08 -2.99 4.72
C LYS A 100 -1.13 -3.90 5.93
N TYR A 101 -1.09 -5.19 5.68
CA TYR A 101 -1.14 -6.22 6.68
C TYR A 101 0.23 -6.86 6.75
N LYS A 102 1.01 -6.47 7.76
CA LYS A 102 2.22 -7.22 8.10
C LYS A 102 1.77 -8.61 8.56
N ILE A 103 2.15 -9.63 7.80
CA ILE A 103 1.91 -11.03 8.13
C ILE A 103 2.87 -11.41 9.25
N ARG A 104 2.34 -11.98 10.33
CA ARG A 104 3.12 -12.29 11.54
C ARG A 104 3.19 -13.78 11.85
N ASN A 105 2.45 -14.60 11.11
CA ASN A 105 2.25 -15.99 11.52
C ASN A 105 3.50 -16.85 11.23
N GLU A 106 4.10 -17.38 12.29
CA GLU A 106 5.25 -18.30 12.25
C GLU A 106 4.85 -19.70 11.76
N GLN A 107 3.54 -20.02 11.75
CA GLN A 107 3.00 -21.29 11.25
C GLN A 107 2.69 -21.27 9.74
N LEU A 108 2.84 -20.12 9.07
CA LEU A 108 2.73 -20.06 7.62
C LEU A 108 3.95 -20.72 7.00
N THR A 109 3.73 -21.82 6.28
CA THR A 109 4.77 -22.38 5.42
C THR A 109 5.18 -21.31 4.40
N PRO A 110 6.47 -21.06 4.17
CA PRO A 110 6.92 -20.19 3.08
C PRO A 110 6.28 -20.65 1.76
N GLY A 111 5.51 -19.77 1.10
CA GLY A 111 4.74 -20.14 -0.09
C GLY A 111 3.24 -20.38 0.14
N ASP A 112 2.73 -20.24 1.37
CA ASP A 112 1.29 -20.39 1.66
C ASP A 112 0.50 -19.09 1.40
N ASP A 113 0.21 -18.83 0.13
CA ASP A 113 -0.62 -17.69 -0.32
C ASP A 113 -2.02 -17.71 0.30
N TYR A 114 -2.57 -18.89 0.58
CA TYR A 114 -3.91 -19.06 1.14
C TYR A 114 -3.96 -18.65 2.60
N GLY A 115 -2.98 -19.10 3.39
CA GLY A 115 -2.88 -18.70 4.78
C GLY A 115 -2.64 -17.19 4.94
N MET A 116 -1.86 -16.57 4.04
CA MET A 116 -1.69 -15.12 4.01
C MET A 116 -3.00 -14.39 3.75
N MET A 117 -3.75 -14.82 2.74
CA MET A 117 -5.06 -14.26 2.42
C MET A 117 -6.03 -14.40 3.59
N ARG A 118 -6.05 -15.57 4.24
CA ARG A 118 -6.86 -15.82 5.44
C ARG A 118 -6.52 -14.83 6.55
N GLU A 119 -5.24 -14.58 6.83
CA GLU A 119 -4.85 -13.60 7.85
C GLU A 119 -5.33 -12.18 7.49
N VAL A 120 -5.15 -11.76 6.23
CA VAL A 120 -5.54 -10.44 5.75
C VAL A 120 -7.05 -10.21 5.86
N PHE A 121 -7.84 -11.12 5.29
CA PHE A 121 -9.30 -11.03 5.28
C PHE A 121 -9.85 -11.09 6.70
N THR A 122 -9.37 -12.05 7.51
CA THR A 122 -9.76 -12.18 8.93
C THR A 122 -9.57 -10.86 9.69
N ARG A 123 -8.43 -10.20 9.51
CA ARG A 123 -8.13 -8.94 10.20
C ARG A 123 -8.94 -7.77 9.65
N ARG A 124 -9.16 -7.72 8.33
CA ARG A 124 -9.96 -6.68 7.68
C ARG A 124 -11.41 -6.72 8.16
N PHE A 125 -12.06 -7.88 8.01
CA PHE A 125 -13.49 -8.02 8.23
C PHE A 125 -13.86 -8.08 9.70
N ARG A 126 -13.02 -8.67 10.57
CA ARG A 126 -13.21 -8.56 12.02
C ARG A 126 -13.26 -7.11 12.47
N ARG A 127 -12.27 -6.30 12.06
CA ARG A 127 -12.22 -4.88 12.40
C ARG A 127 -13.40 -4.11 11.81
N LEU A 128 -13.80 -4.42 10.58
CA LEU A 128 -14.91 -3.73 9.93
C LEU A 128 -16.25 -4.00 10.63
N LEU A 129 -16.49 -5.24 11.05
CA LEU A 129 -17.66 -5.60 11.86
C LEU A 129 -17.65 -4.94 13.24
N GLU A 130 -16.48 -4.72 13.84
CA GLU A 130 -16.34 -3.99 15.10
C GLU A 130 -16.60 -2.49 14.94
N GLU A 131 -16.12 -1.88 13.85
CA GLU A 131 -16.22 -0.42 13.60
C GLU A 131 -17.56 0.01 13.00
N ASP A 132 -18.20 -0.86 12.21
CA ASP A 132 -19.48 -0.59 11.52
C ASP A 132 -20.34 -1.87 11.43
N PRO A 133 -20.90 -2.33 12.56
CA PRO A 133 -21.64 -3.58 12.64
C PRO A 133 -22.94 -3.57 11.81
N GLU A 134 -23.51 -2.39 11.56
CA GLU A 134 -24.74 -2.23 10.78
C GLU A 134 -24.49 -2.21 9.27
N LYS A 135 -23.23 -2.23 8.82
CA LYS A 135 -22.84 -2.25 7.41
C LYS A 135 -23.36 -1.04 6.60
N ASN A 136 -23.43 0.13 7.22
CA ASN A 136 -24.11 1.31 6.64
C ASN A 136 -23.15 2.35 6.06
N SER A 137 -21.83 2.17 6.22
CA SER A 137 -20.83 3.13 5.74
C SER A 137 -20.19 2.72 4.41
N MET A 138 -19.63 3.71 3.70
CA MET A 138 -18.77 3.54 2.52
C MET A 138 -17.42 2.84 2.83
N LEU A 139 -17.28 2.21 4.00
CA LEU A 139 -16.14 1.39 4.36
C LEU A 139 -16.30 -0.06 3.88
N TRP A 140 -17.51 -0.49 3.50
CA TRP A 140 -17.76 -1.83 2.99
C TRP A 140 -17.50 -1.92 1.49
N PRO A 141 -16.83 -2.99 1.00
CA PRO A 141 -16.72 -3.23 -0.44
C PRO A 141 -18.00 -3.86 -0.99
N ASP A 142 -18.39 -3.43 -2.18
CA ASP A 142 -19.43 -4.10 -2.98
C ASP A 142 -18.83 -5.23 -3.83
N LEU A 143 -17.57 -5.02 -4.26
CA LEU A 143 -16.80 -6.00 -5.03
C LEU A 143 -15.38 -6.13 -4.48
N ILE A 144 -14.97 -7.38 -4.27
CA ILE A 144 -13.60 -7.74 -3.92
C ILE A 144 -12.92 -8.37 -5.13
N ILE A 145 -11.71 -7.91 -5.43
CA ILE A 145 -10.84 -8.46 -6.46
C ILE A 145 -9.60 -9.02 -5.79
N VAL A 146 -9.37 -10.32 -5.97
CA VAL A 146 -8.17 -11.01 -5.46
C VAL A 146 -7.20 -11.28 -6.60
N ASP A 147 -5.93 -10.93 -6.44
CA ASP A 147 -4.89 -11.34 -7.40
C ASP A 147 -4.59 -12.84 -7.21
N GLY A 148 -5.01 -13.66 -8.18
CA GLY A 148 -4.93 -15.11 -8.08
C GLY A 148 -5.91 -15.84 -9.00
N GLY A 149 -5.78 -17.17 -9.02
CA GLY A 149 -6.68 -18.03 -9.78
C GLY A 149 -7.88 -18.52 -8.97
N GLN A 150 -8.55 -19.56 -9.48
CA GLN A 150 -9.74 -20.16 -8.86
C GLN A 150 -9.53 -20.60 -7.40
N GLY A 151 -8.34 -21.06 -7.02
CA GLY A 151 -8.05 -21.46 -5.64
C GLY A 151 -8.14 -20.27 -4.68
N GLN A 152 -7.56 -19.13 -5.07
CA GLN A 152 -7.59 -17.89 -4.30
C GLN A 152 -9.03 -17.36 -4.16
N LEU A 153 -9.81 -17.42 -5.23
CA LEU A 153 -11.23 -17.07 -5.20
C LEU A 153 -12.01 -17.94 -4.20
N THR A 154 -11.81 -19.25 -4.26
CA THR A 154 -12.52 -20.20 -3.39
C THR A 154 -12.18 -19.94 -1.92
N ALA A 155 -10.90 -19.76 -1.60
CA ALA A 155 -10.46 -19.43 -0.24
C ALA A 155 -11.05 -18.11 0.27
N ALA A 156 -11.06 -17.06 -0.56
CA ALA A 156 -11.65 -15.77 -0.20
C ALA A 156 -13.13 -15.89 0.14
N LYS A 157 -13.90 -16.63 -0.68
CA LYS A 157 -15.32 -16.89 -0.44
C LYS A 157 -15.57 -17.65 0.87
N GLU A 158 -14.83 -18.73 1.11
CA GLU A 158 -14.95 -19.50 2.35
C GLU A 158 -14.70 -18.61 3.58
N ILE A 159 -13.73 -17.70 3.51
CA ILE A 159 -13.46 -16.78 4.62
C ILE A 159 -14.65 -15.83 4.84
N LEU A 160 -15.18 -15.21 3.79
CA LEU A 160 -16.33 -14.30 3.91
C LEU A 160 -17.57 -15.00 4.46
N GLU A 161 -17.86 -16.22 4.00
CA GLU A 161 -18.96 -17.05 4.49
C GLU A 161 -18.82 -17.32 6.00
N ASN A 162 -17.61 -17.62 6.48
CA ASN A 162 -17.34 -17.79 7.92
C ASN A 162 -17.57 -16.51 8.75
N PHE A 163 -17.57 -15.33 8.12
CA PHE A 163 -17.90 -14.05 8.76
C PHE A 163 -19.37 -13.64 8.55
N GLY A 164 -20.18 -14.44 7.85
CA GLY A 164 -21.54 -14.07 7.48
C GLY A 164 -21.58 -12.87 6.53
N LEU A 165 -20.66 -12.86 5.56
CA LEU A 165 -20.46 -11.81 4.55
C LEU A 165 -20.59 -12.37 3.13
N ASP A 166 -21.42 -13.39 2.94
CA ASP A 166 -21.63 -14.07 1.65
C ASP A 166 -22.30 -13.17 0.60
N GLU A 167 -22.89 -12.05 1.01
CA GLU A 167 -23.46 -11.03 0.13
C GLU A 167 -22.39 -10.24 -0.65
N ILE A 168 -21.14 -10.19 -0.15
CA ILE A 168 -20.08 -9.42 -0.81
C ILE A 168 -19.59 -10.19 -2.04
N SER A 169 -19.68 -9.55 -3.21
CA SER A 169 -19.24 -10.16 -4.45
C SER A 169 -17.72 -10.27 -4.51
N VAL A 170 -17.21 -11.44 -4.95
CA VAL A 170 -15.76 -11.69 -5.09
C VAL A 170 -15.46 -12.24 -6.47
N ILE A 171 -14.43 -11.69 -7.10
CA ILE A 171 -13.79 -12.23 -8.30
C ILE A 171 -12.30 -12.40 -8.06
N SER A 172 -11.65 -13.25 -8.85
CA SER A 172 -10.19 -13.28 -8.91
C SER A 172 -9.67 -13.00 -10.31
N VAL A 173 -8.49 -12.42 -10.38
CA VAL A 173 -7.83 -12.10 -11.63
C VAL A 173 -6.45 -12.74 -11.65
N SER A 174 -6.20 -13.58 -12.65
CA SER A 174 -4.90 -14.22 -12.86
C SER A 174 -4.32 -13.83 -14.21
N LYS A 175 -3.00 -13.69 -14.26
CA LYS A 175 -2.27 -13.52 -15.52
C LYS A 175 -2.53 -14.72 -16.44
N GLY A 176 -2.66 -14.45 -17.74
CA GLY A 176 -2.85 -15.48 -18.76
C GLY A 176 -1.68 -16.48 -18.84
N PRO A 177 -1.86 -17.60 -19.58
CA PRO A 177 -0.78 -18.56 -19.83
C PRO A 177 0.47 -17.82 -20.37
N ASN A 178 1.65 -18.23 -19.93
CA ASN A 178 2.97 -17.60 -20.19
C ASN A 178 3.26 -16.25 -19.49
N ARG A 179 2.45 -15.81 -18.52
CA ARG A 179 2.61 -14.49 -17.87
C ARG A 179 2.56 -13.32 -18.88
N ASP A 180 1.90 -13.52 -20.01
CA ASP A 180 1.65 -12.43 -20.95
C ASP A 180 0.74 -11.40 -20.28
N GLN A 181 1.31 -10.22 -19.99
CA GLN A 181 0.62 -9.11 -19.33
C GLN A 181 -0.60 -8.61 -20.13
N HIS A 182 -0.73 -9.01 -21.40
CA HIS A 182 -1.81 -8.61 -22.30
C HIS A 182 -3.04 -9.52 -22.24
N ILE A 183 -3.07 -10.51 -21.35
CA ILE A 183 -4.20 -11.42 -21.19
C ILE A 183 -4.48 -11.55 -19.69
N GLU A 184 -5.60 -11.00 -19.24
CA GLU A 184 -6.12 -11.25 -17.90
C GLU A 184 -7.29 -12.22 -17.97
N THR A 185 -7.29 -13.20 -17.07
CA THR A 185 -8.40 -14.14 -16.91
C THR A 185 -9.12 -13.81 -15.62
N ILE A 186 -10.42 -13.49 -15.74
CA ILE A 186 -11.32 -13.28 -14.61
C ILE A 186 -11.98 -14.61 -14.29
N HIS A 187 -11.93 -14.99 -13.02
CA HIS A 187 -12.60 -16.18 -12.48
C HIS A 187 -13.80 -15.72 -11.64
N LEU A 188 -14.93 -16.37 -11.85
CA LEU A 188 -16.20 -16.06 -11.19
C LEU A 188 -16.54 -17.12 -10.14
N ALA A 189 -17.45 -16.74 -9.24
CA ALA A 189 -17.90 -17.56 -8.11
C ALA A 189 -18.51 -18.92 -8.53
N ASP A 190 -19.10 -18.99 -9.72
CA ASP A 190 -19.69 -20.18 -10.31
C ASP A 190 -18.66 -21.08 -11.02
N LYS A 191 -17.36 -20.79 -10.87
CA LYS A 191 -16.22 -21.45 -11.53
C LYS A 191 -16.14 -21.20 -13.03
N SER A 192 -17.01 -20.37 -13.59
CA SER A 192 -16.83 -19.88 -14.95
C SER A 192 -15.66 -18.90 -14.98
N ARG A 193 -15.08 -18.74 -16.17
CA ARG A 193 -13.99 -17.79 -16.40
C ARG A 193 -14.05 -17.23 -17.80
N PHE A 194 -13.64 -15.99 -17.94
CA PHE A 194 -13.54 -15.34 -19.24
C PHE A 194 -12.27 -14.50 -19.33
N LYS A 195 -11.88 -14.21 -20.57
CA LYS A 195 -10.76 -13.33 -20.88
C LYS A 195 -11.30 -12.01 -21.38
N LEU A 196 -10.60 -10.94 -21.05
CA LEU A 196 -10.85 -9.64 -21.66
C LEU A 196 -10.05 -9.53 -22.96
N GLU A 197 -10.65 -8.89 -23.97
CA GLU A 197 -10.01 -8.64 -25.26
C GLU A 197 -8.84 -7.67 -25.10
N LYS A 198 -7.79 -7.82 -25.92
CA LYS A 198 -6.54 -7.03 -25.81
C LYS A 198 -6.74 -5.51 -25.89
N ASN A 199 -7.78 -5.07 -26.58
CA ASN A 199 -8.10 -3.66 -26.79
C ASN A 199 -9.29 -3.17 -25.94
N ASP A 200 -9.74 -3.97 -24.97
CA ASP A 200 -10.86 -3.60 -24.11
C ASP A 200 -10.41 -2.59 -23.04
N SER A 201 -11.12 -1.45 -22.93
CA SER A 201 -10.86 -0.47 -21.87
C SER A 201 -11.02 -1.07 -20.45
N LEU A 202 -11.84 -2.10 -20.29
CA LEU A 202 -12.01 -2.80 -19.02
C LEU A 202 -10.74 -3.59 -18.64
N LEU A 203 -10.02 -4.16 -19.62
CA LEU A 203 -8.73 -4.83 -19.38
C LEU A 203 -7.73 -3.85 -18.78
N PHE A 204 -7.57 -2.69 -19.40
CA PHE A 204 -6.65 -1.65 -18.92
C PHE A 204 -7.05 -1.12 -17.55
N PHE A 205 -8.36 -1.04 -17.26
CA PHE A 205 -8.85 -0.66 -15.93
C PHE A 205 -8.44 -1.67 -14.86
N ILE A 206 -8.68 -2.98 -15.11
CA ILE A 206 -8.32 -4.05 -14.17
C ILE A 206 -6.80 -4.13 -13.95
N GLN A 207 -6.02 -4.00 -15.02
CA GLN A 207 -4.55 -3.91 -14.91
C GLN A 207 -4.13 -2.72 -14.07
N ARG A 208 -4.68 -1.53 -14.32
CA ARG A 208 -4.35 -0.30 -13.59
C ARG A 208 -4.58 -0.43 -12.08
N ILE A 209 -5.71 -1.01 -11.67
CA ILE A 209 -6.02 -1.15 -10.23
C ILE A 209 -5.15 -2.23 -9.57
N ARG A 210 -4.80 -3.30 -10.29
CA ARG A 210 -3.86 -4.33 -9.79
C ARG A 210 -2.43 -3.82 -9.70
N ASP A 211 -1.97 -3.11 -10.72
CA ASP A 211 -0.65 -2.46 -10.72
C ASP A 211 -0.53 -1.45 -9.56
N GLU A 212 -1.62 -0.76 -9.21
CA GLU A 212 -1.66 0.12 -8.04
C GLU A 212 -1.55 -0.66 -6.72
N ALA A 213 -2.22 -1.82 -6.59
CA ALA A 213 -2.07 -2.71 -5.44
C ALA A 213 -0.61 -3.19 -5.31
N HIS A 214 -0.04 -3.67 -6.41
CA HIS A 214 1.35 -4.11 -6.49
C HIS A 214 2.35 -2.99 -6.18
N ARG A 215 2.11 -1.78 -6.71
CA ARG A 215 2.91 -0.58 -6.40
C ARG A 215 2.85 -0.25 -4.91
N PHE A 216 1.66 -0.33 -4.32
CA PHE A 216 1.46 -0.04 -2.91
C PHE A 216 2.21 -1.02 -2.02
N GLU A 217 2.25 -2.30 -2.41
CA GLU A 217 3.06 -3.35 -1.81
C GLU A 217 4.57 -3.04 -1.91
N ILE A 218 5.11 -2.86 -3.11
CA ILE A 218 6.54 -2.58 -3.33
C ILE A 218 7.02 -1.35 -2.55
N GLY A 219 6.19 -0.29 -2.48
CA GLY A 219 6.50 0.91 -1.71
C GLY A 219 6.73 0.63 -0.22
N THR A 220 6.09 -0.41 0.32
CA THR A 220 6.30 -0.92 1.68
C THR A 220 7.69 -1.50 1.85
N HIS A 221 8.11 -2.35 0.91
CA HIS A 221 9.40 -3.02 0.98
C HIS A 221 10.55 -2.03 0.89
N ARG A 222 10.46 -1.00 0.04
CA ARG A 222 11.49 0.06 -0.02
C ARG A 222 11.57 0.84 1.30
N SER A 223 10.42 1.19 1.88
CA SER A 223 10.35 1.94 3.14
C SER A 223 10.84 1.10 4.34
N ALA A 224 10.50 -0.19 4.38
CA ALA A 224 10.97 -1.14 5.39
C ALA A 224 12.47 -1.41 5.27
N ARG A 225 12.99 -1.63 4.05
CA ARG A 225 14.44 -1.73 3.80
C ARG A 225 15.17 -0.47 4.23
N ARG A 226 14.65 0.72 3.90
CA ARG A 226 15.27 2.01 4.30
C ARG A 226 15.24 2.24 5.81
N LYS A 227 14.18 1.80 6.51
CA LYS A 227 14.10 1.83 7.98
C LYS A 227 15.04 0.82 8.64
N ASN A 228 15.19 -0.38 8.09
CA ASN A 228 16.12 -1.38 8.62
C ASN A 228 17.58 -1.07 8.31
N LEU A 229 17.89 -0.42 7.18
CA LEU A 229 19.20 0.20 6.96
C LEU A 229 19.54 1.24 8.05
N ARG A 230 18.53 1.85 8.70
CA ARG A 230 18.73 2.78 9.81
C ARG A 230 18.88 2.11 11.18
N ARG A 231 18.43 0.86 11.38
CA ARG A 231 18.70 0.06 12.59
C ARG A 231 19.80 -0.96 12.29
N SER A 232 21.04 -0.55 12.51
CA SER A 232 22.22 -1.42 12.50
C SER A 232 22.28 -2.21 13.81
N SER A 233 22.81 -3.44 13.81
CA SER A 233 23.07 -4.15 15.07
C SER A 233 24.03 -3.39 16.00
N LEU A 234 24.81 -2.46 15.45
CA LEU A 234 25.63 -1.52 16.23
C LEU A 234 24.79 -0.58 17.10
N ASP A 235 23.54 -0.28 16.72
CA ASP A 235 22.64 0.58 17.50
C ASP A 235 22.14 -0.09 18.79
N ALA A 236 22.27 -1.43 18.89
CA ALA A 236 21.90 -2.20 20.07
C ALA A 236 23.05 -2.32 21.09
N ILE A 237 24.27 -1.89 20.73
CA ILE A 237 25.43 -1.95 21.62
C ILE A 237 25.38 -0.77 22.59
N PRO A 238 25.35 -1.02 23.92
CA PRO A 238 25.34 0.05 24.91
C PRO A 238 26.52 1.01 24.73
N GLY A 239 26.23 2.31 24.59
CA GLY A 239 27.25 3.35 24.46
C GLY A 239 27.77 3.62 23.03
N ILE A 240 27.28 2.89 22.02
CA ILE A 240 27.46 3.27 20.62
C ILE A 240 26.42 4.31 20.20
N GLY A 241 26.90 5.56 20.06
CA GLY A 241 26.15 6.63 19.40
C GLY A 241 26.44 6.70 17.90
N ALA A 242 25.72 7.59 17.20
CA ALA A 242 25.82 7.77 15.75
C ALA A 242 27.25 8.05 15.24
N GLY A 243 28.07 8.81 15.99
CA GLY A 243 29.45 9.12 15.62
C GLY A 243 30.38 7.90 15.62
N ARG A 244 30.35 7.09 16.69
CA ARG A 244 31.15 5.85 16.80
C ARG A 244 30.71 4.81 15.78
N LYS A 245 29.40 4.69 15.55
CA LYS A 245 28.85 3.84 14.48
C LYS A 245 29.39 4.25 13.11
N HIS A 246 29.40 5.54 12.80
CA HIS A 246 29.92 6.02 11.53
C HIS A 246 31.41 5.71 11.38
N ALA A 247 32.22 5.96 12.43
CA ALA A 247 33.66 5.65 12.42
C ALA A 247 33.94 4.15 12.20
N LEU A 248 33.21 3.26 12.88
CA LEU A 248 33.32 1.81 12.70
C LEU A 248 32.96 1.36 11.29
N LEU A 249 31.85 1.88 10.74
CA LEU A 249 31.44 1.55 9.37
C LEU A 249 32.37 2.13 8.31
N HIS A 250 32.96 3.30 8.57
CA HIS A 250 33.94 3.89 7.67
C HIS A 250 35.25 3.09 7.67
N HIS A 251 35.69 2.59 8.82
CA HIS A 251 36.92 1.82 8.93
C HIS A 251 36.78 0.39 8.37
N PHE A 252 35.70 -0.32 8.71
CA PHE A 252 35.51 -1.73 8.36
C PHE A 252 34.59 -1.96 7.15
N GLY A 253 33.95 -0.91 6.63
CA GLY A 253 33.06 -0.95 5.47
C GLY A 253 31.68 -1.56 5.72
N SER A 254 31.57 -2.56 6.61
CA SER A 254 30.29 -3.21 6.93
C SER A 254 30.19 -3.70 8.37
N VAL A 255 28.95 -3.83 8.87
CA VAL A 255 28.68 -4.41 10.20
C VAL A 255 29.23 -5.84 10.32
N LYS A 256 29.25 -6.61 9.24
CA LYS A 256 29.75 -8.00 9.23
C LYS A 256 31.25 -8.05 9.54
N GLU A 257 32.01 -7.10 9.03
CA GLU A 257 33.46 -7.03 9.30
C GLU A 257 33.72 -6.49 10.71
N VAL A 258 32.93 -5.54 11.20
CA VAL A 258 32.99 -5.11 12.61
C VAL A 258 32.73 -6.27 13.58
N LYS A 259 31.84 -7.20 13.23
CA LYS A 259 31.56 -8.39 14.05
C LYS A 259 32.74 -9.36 14.16
N LYS A 260 33.62 -9.40 13.17
CA LYS A 260 34.77 -10.31 13.12
C LYS A 260 36.07 -9.67 13.60
N ALA A 261 36.08 -8.35 13.72
CA ALA A 261 37.25 -7.58 14.10
C ALA A 261 37.71 -7.96 15.52
N GLY A 262 39.02 -8.12 15.68
CA GLY A 262 39.64 -8.32 16.99
C GLY A 262 39.57 -7.05 17.83
N ILE A 263 39.83 -7.18 19.13
CA ILE A 263 39.82 -6.04 20.06
C ILE A 263 40.83 -4.96 19.63
N ASP A 264 42.00 -5.36 19.13
CA ASP A 264 43.04 -4.42 18.68
C ASP A 264 42.65 -3.66 17.41
N ASP A 265 41.99 -4.32 16.45
CA ASP A 265 41.46 -3.67 15.25
C ASP A 265 40.35 -2.67 15.59
N LEU A 266 39.48 -3.02 16.53
CA LEU A 266 38.42 -2.12 17.01
C LEU A 266 39.00 -0.87 17.69
N LYS A 267 40.12 -1.01 18.42
CA LYS A 267 40.84 0.10 19.06
C LYS A 267 41.50 1.04 18.04
N ALA A 268 41.82 0.55 16.83
CA ALA A 268 42.39 1.38 15.77
C ALA A 268 41.36 2.39 15.19
N VAL A 269 40.07 2.24 15.49
CA VAL A 269 39.03 3.14 15.04
C VAL A 269 38.96 4.39 15.92
N GLN A 270 39.04 5.56 15.27
CA GLN A 270 38.96 6.86 15.94
C GLN A 270 37.68 6.97 16.78
N GLY A 271 37.86 7.27 18.08
CA GLY A 271 36.75 7.45 19.03
C GLY A 271 36.27 6.17 19.73
N ILE A 272 36.94 5.03 19.51
CA ILE A 272 36.74 3.77 20.24
C ILE A 272 37.85 3.59 21.29
N SER A 273 37.49 3.65 22.56
CA SER A 273 38.39 3.33 23.67
C SER A 273 38.57 1.81 23.82
N GLU A 274 39.58 1.37 24.56
CA GLU A 274 39.75 -0.05 24.87
C GLU A 274 38.53 -0.65 25.58
N SER A 275 37.92 0.09 26.51
CA SER A 275 36.68 -0.34 27.16
C SER A 275 35.53 -0.53 26.16
N MET A 276 35.40 0.37 25.18
CA MET A 276 34.37 0.28 24.14
C MET A 276 34.64 -0.86 23.16
N ALA A 277 35.90 -1.09 22.78
CA ALA A 277 36.30 -2.20 21.92
C ALA A 277 35.94 -3.56 22.58
N ARG A 278 36.19 -3.69 23.89
CA ARG A 278 35.78 -4.87 24.66
C ARG A 278 34.26 -5.03 24.68
N THR A 279 33.49 -3.96 24.95
CA THR A 279 32.01 -4.02 24.91
C THR A 279 31.49 -4.46 23.54
N ILE A 280 32.07 -3.95 22.45
CA ILE A 280 31.69 -4.32 21.08
C ILE A 280 32.02 -5.79 20.80
N HIS A 281 33.23 -6.21 21.15
CA HIS A 281 33.68 -7.57 20.94
C HIS A 281 32.84 -8.57 21.74
N SER A 282 32.63 -8.31 23.03
CA SER A 282 31.77 -9.10 23.92
C SER A 282 30.33 -9.18 23.41
N TYR A 283 29.74 -8.07 22.95
CA TYR A 283 28.38 -8.08 22.42
C TYR A 283 28.19 -9.04 21.23
N TYR A 284 29.24 -9.30 20.44
CA TYR A 284 29.17 -10.20 19.29
C TYR A 284 29.73 -11.61 19.53
N HIS A 285 30.55 -11.81 20.57
CA HIS A 285 31.25 -13.08 20.82
C HIS A 285 30.87 -13.76 22.15
N ASP A 286 30.32 -13.04 23.13
CA ASP A 286 29.96 -13.62 24.44
C ASP A 286 28.50 -14.12 24.51
N THR A 287 27.72 -13.99 23.43
CA THR A 287 26.38 -14.62 23.30
C THR A 287 26.44 -15.98 22.60
N GLN A 288 27.34 -16.87 23.03
CA GLN A 288 27.21 -18.32 22.82
C GLN A 288 26.81 -19.00 24.12
#